data_AF-A0AAV6YLI4-F1
#
_entry.id   AF-A0AAV6YLI4-F1
#
_cell.length_a   1.000
_cell.length_b   1.000
_cell.length_c   1.000
_cell.angle_alpha   90.00
_cell.angle_beta   90.00
_cell.angle_gamma   90.00
#
_symmetry.space_group_name_H-M   'P 1'
#
loop_
_entity.id
_entity.type
_entity.pdbx_description
1 polymer ?
#
loop_
_entity_poly.entity_id
_entity_poly.type
_entity_poly.pdbx_seq_one_letter_code
_entity_poly.pdbx_strand_id
1 'polypeptide(L)'
;FCLLKEILDQIKQLLGLCETLLGFLHQELNDWLQRERLSCIGADTTTCLRQLEIWVTKTVEVFFQLRRILRNLTEHSMQVSYEGDPLKIEPPKLQERLLEMLLCLLQR
;
A
#
# COMPACT_ATOMS: atom_id res chain seq x y z
N PHE A 1 16.52 4.55 20.67
CA PHE A 1 15.51 3.54 21.04
C PHE A 1 14.07 4.09 20.99
N CYS A 2 13.71 5.22 21.60
CA CYS A 2 12.33 5.74 21.55
C CYS A 2 11.86 6.22 20.16
N LEU A 3 12.67 7.01 19.45
CA LEU A 3 12.31 7.53 18.11
C LEU A 3 12.06 6.42 17.08
N LEU A 4 12.75 5.28 17.18
CA LEU A 4 12.61 4.18 16.24
C LEU A 4 11.29 3.42 16.44
N LYS A 5 10.84 3.24 17.69
CA LYS A 5 9.53 2.67 18.01
C LYS A 5 8.41 3.57 17.49
N GLU A 6 8.55 4.87 17.65
CA GLU A 6 7.58 5.85 17.17
C GLU A 6 7.45 5.84 15.64
N ILE A 7 8.58 5.73 14.92
CA ILE A 7 8.58 5.56 13.46
C ILE A 7 7.92 4.23 13.05
N LEU A 8 8.21 3.13 13.76
CA LEU A 8 7.58 1.83 13.47
C LEU A 8 6.07 1.87 13.68
N ASP A 9 5.58 2.51 14.74
CA ASP A 9 4.15 2.65 15.00
C ASP A 9 3.48 3.55 13.94
N GLN A 10 4.14 4.64 13.51
CA GLN A 10 3.66 5.45 12.39
C GLN A 10 3.58 4.65 11.08
N ILE A 11 4.57 3.80 10.79
CA ILE A 11 4.54 2.93 9.61
C ILE A 11 3.40 1.91 9.72
N LYS A 12 3.17 1.32 10.90
CA LYS A 12 2.04 0.40 11.13
C LYS A 12 0.70 1.10 10.90
N GLN A 13 0.54 2.32 11.40
CA GLN A 13 -0.67 3.13 11.16
C GLN A 13 -0.85 3.45 9.68
N LEU A 14 0.21 3.90 9.00
CA LEU A 14 0.18 4.18 7.56
C LEU A 14 -0.17 2.93 6.75
N LEU A 15 0.34 1.76 7.13
CA LEU A 15 0.02 0.49 6.49
C LEU A 15 -1.48 0.15 6.65
N GLY A 16 -2.07 0.36 7.83
CA GLY A 16 -3.51 0.16 8.05
C GLY A 16 -4.39 1.12 7.25
N LEU A 17 -3.96 2.38 7.11
CA LEU A 17 -4.65 3.35 6.23
C LEU A 17 -4.55 2.93 4.76
N CYS A 18 -3.39 2.42 4.35
CA CYS A 18 -3.15 1.89 3.02
C CYS A 18 -4.03 0.67 2.70
N GLU A 19 -4.24 -0.24 3.66
CA GLU A 19 -5.20 -1.36 3.52
C GLU A 19 -6.63 -0.87 3.32
N THR A 20 -7.04 0.15 4.07
CA THR A 20 -8.37 0.74 3.94
C THR A 20 -8.56 1.40 2.57
N LEU A 21 -7.53 2.12 2.10
CA LEU A 21 -7.50 2.73 0.78
C LEU A 21 -7.58 1.69 -0.35
N LEU A 22 -6.88 0.56 -0.20
CA LEU A 22 -6.97 -0.55 -1.15
C LEU A 22 -8.39 -1.13 -1.22
N GLY A 23 -9.04 -1.33 -0.08
CA GLY A 23 -10.44 -1.76 -0.03
C GLY A 23 -11.36 -0.79 -0.78
N PHE A 24 -11.18 0.51 -0.58
CA PHE A 24 -11.92 1.56 -1.28
C PHE A 24 -11.67 1.53 -2.80
N LEU A 25 -10.40 1.46 -3.24
CA LEU A 25 -10.07 1.37 -4.66
C LEU A 25 -10.64 0.13 -5.32
N HIS A 26 -10.68 -0.98 -4.60
CA HIS A 26 -11.27 -2.22 -5.11
C HIS A 26 -12.77 -2.08 -5.35
N GLN A 27 -13.47 -1.41 -4.42
CA GLN A 27 -14.90 -1.13 -4.58
C GLN A 27 -15.14 -0.18 -5.77
N GLU A 28 -14.40 0.93 -5.86
CA GLU A 28 -14.53 1.90 -6.96
C GLU A 28 -14.22 1.27 -8.32
N LEU A 29 -13.23 0.38 -8.41
CA LEU A 29 -12.90 -0.34 -9.64
C LEU A 29 -14.04 -1.28 -10.07
N ASN A 30 -14.63 -2.01 -9.12
CA ASN A 30 -15.76 -2.89 -9.40
C ASN A 30 -17.00 -2.10 -9.85
N ASP A 31 -17.28 -0.97 -9.20
CA ASP A 31 -18.37 -0.07 -9.56
C ASP A 31 -18.15 0.52 -10.96
N TRP A 32 -16.90 0.90 -11.29
CA TRP A 32 -16.55 1.37 -12.62
C TRP A 32 -16.70 0.27 -13.68
N LEU A 33 -16.24 -0.95 -13.42
CA LEU A 33 -16.44 -2.11 -14.31
C LEU A 33 -17.93 -2.37 -14.57
N GLN A 34 -18.76 -2.24 -13.54
CA GLN A 34 -20.21 -2.37 -13.68
C GLN A 34 -20.79 -1.26 -14.57
N ARG A 35 -20.36 0.01 -14.37
CA ARG A 35 -20.79 1.13 -15.22
C ARG A 35 -20.32 0.97 -16.67
N GLU A 36 -19.09 0.49 -16.90
CA GLU A 36 -18.57 0.23 -18.25
C GLU A 36 -19.41 -0.84 -18.95
N ARG A 37 -19.70 -1.95 -18.26
CA ARG A 37 -20.56 -3.02 -18.81
C ARG A 37 -21.95 -2.51 -19.19
N LEU A 38 -22.53 -1.59 -18.42
CA LEU A 38 -23.81 -0.96 -18.75
C LEU A 38 -23.69 0.02 -19.92
N SER A 39 -22.61 0.80 -19.98
CA SER A 39 -22.27 1.68 -21.10
C SER A 39 -22.18 0.92 -22.43
N CYS A 40 -21.55 -0.27 -22.42
CA CYS A 40 -21.46 -1.15 -23.58
C CYS A 40 -22.83 -1.60 -24.13
N ILE A 41 -23.89 -1.56 -23.31
CA ILE A 41 -25.27 -1.90 -23.70
C ILE A 41 -26.08 -0.63 -24.08
N GLY A 42 -25.45 0.54 -24.05
CA GLY A 42 -26.04 1.82 -24.45
C GLY A 42 -26.56 2.69 -23.30
N ALA A 43 -26.17 2.41 -22.05
CA ALA A 43 -26.45 3.30 -20.93
C ALA A 43 -25.57 4.57 -21.02
N ASP A 44 -26.16 5.74 -20.72
CA ASP A 44 -25.52 7.05 -20.67
C ASP A 44 -24.71 7.23 -19.37
N THR A 45 -23.78 6.31 -19.12
CA THR A 45 -22.84 6.40 -17.99
C THR A 45 -21.52 6.99 -18.45
N THR A 46 -21.15 8.15 -17.91
CA THR A 46 -19.83 8.76 -18.09
C THR A 46 -18.76 7.96 -17.33
N THR A 47 -18.15 6.98 -17.99
CA THR A 47 -17.08 6.15 -17.42
C THR A 47 -15.72 6.80 -17.67
N CYS A 48 -15.26 7.64 -16.74
CA CYS A 48 -13.90 8.21 -16.81
C CYS A 48 -12.91 7.37 -15.98
N LEU A 49 -12.17 6.48 -16.64
CA LEU A 49 -11.13 5.63 -16.03
C LEU A 49 -9.95 6.44 -15.44
N ARG A 50 -9.71 7.64 -15.98
CA ARG A 50 -8.55 8.49 -15.63
C ARG A 50 -8.43 8.76 -14.13
N GLN A 51 -9.55 8.95 -13.43
CA GLN A 51 -9.51 9.24 -12.00
C GLN A 51 -9.07 8.03 -11.18
N LEU A 52 -9.52 6.84 -11.57
CA LEU A 52 -9.11 5.56 -10.99
C LEU A 52 -7.63 5.30 -11.25
N GLU A 53 -7.14 5.51 -12.47
CA GLU A 53 -5.71 5.40 -12.81
C GLU A 53 -4.85 6.31 -11.94
N ILE A 54 -5.27 7.56 -11.73
CA ILE A 54 -4.55 8.50 -10.87
C ILE A 54 -4.50 8.00 -9.43
N TRP A 55 -5.63 7.53 -8.88
CA TRP A 55 -5.68 7.03 -7.51
C TRP A 55 -4.83 5.78 -7.31
N VAL A 56 -4.89 4.84 -8.24
CA VAL A 56 -4.06 3.63 -8.23
C VAL A 56 -2.58 4.00 -8.30
N THR A 57 -2.20 4.88 -9.24
CA THR A 57 -0.81 5.33 -9.40
C THR A 57 -0.28 6.01 -8.15
N LYS A 58 -1.06 6.93 -7.56
CA LYS A 58 -0.68 7.61 -6.31
C LYS A 58 -0.55 6.66 -5.14
N THR A 59 -1.43 5.67 -5.06
CA THR A 59 -1.36 4.62 -4.04
C THR A 59 -0.08 3.82 -4.20
N VAL A 60 0.23 3.35 -5.41
CA VAL A 60 1.47 2.62 -5.70
C VAL A 60 2.71 3.45 -5.33
N GLU A 61 2.75 4.74 -5.68
CA GLU A 61 3.84 5.64 -5.29
C GLU A 61 4.03 5.68 -3.76
N VAL A 62 2.96 5.83 -2.99
CA VAL A 62 3.01 5.83 -1.51
C VAL A 62 3.55 4.50 -0.97
N PHE A 63 3.12 3.38 -1.51
CA PHE A 63 3.60 2.06 -1.11
C PHE A 63 5.08 1.87 -1.43
N PHE A 64 5.57 2.33 -2.59
CA PHE A 64 6.99 2.32 -2.91
C PHE A 64 7.81 3.19 -1.96
N GLN A 65 7.30 4.36 -1.58
CA GLN A 65 7.96 5.21 -0.58
C GLN A 65 8.02 4.51 0.78
N LEU A 66 6.93 3.91 1.24
CA LEU A 66 6.87 3.14 2.48
C LEU A 66 7.86 1.96 2.47
N ARG A 67 7.94 1.23 1.35
CA ARG A 67 8.90 0.13 1.17
C ARG A 67 10.34 0.63 1.28
N ARG A 68 10.65 1.80 0.72
CA ARG A 68 11.99 2.41 0.79
C ARG A 68 12.33 2.84 2.21
N ILE A 69 11.38 3.45 2.92
CA ILE A 69 11.54 3.82 4.33
C ILE A 69 11.82 2.57 5.18
N LEU A 70 11.02 1.50 5.01
CA LEU A 70 11.23 0.22 5.70
C LEU A 70 12.61 -0.36 5.40
N ARG A 71 13.03 -0.39 4.14
CA ARG A 71 14.36 -0.89 3.74
C ARG A 71 15.49 -0.08 4.39
N ASN A 72 15.42 1.25 4.36
CA ASN A 72 16.41 2.12 4.96
C ASN A 72 16.48 1.91 6.48
N LEU A 73 15.35 1.70 7.15
CA LEU A 73 15.30 1.38 8.58
C LEU A 73 15.98 0.05 8.88
N THR A 74 15.77 -0.98 8.06
CA THR A 74 16.44 -2.27 8.21
C THR A 74 17.96 -2.15 8.00
N GLU A 75 18.40 -1.46 6.95
CA GLU A 75 19.83 -1.22 6.66
C GLU A 75 20.54 -0.46 7.80
N HIS A 76 19.88 0.55 8.39
CA HIS A 76 20.44 1.31 9.52
C HIS A 76 20.40 0.55 10.86
N SER A 77 19.37 -0.27 11.10
CA SER A 77 19.27 -1.09 12.32
C SER A 77 20.34 -2.17 12.42
N MET A 78 20.84 -2.67 11.28
CA MET A 78 21.90 -3.67 11.21
C MET A 78 23.27 -3.17 11.71
N GLN A 79 23.52 -1.85 11.70
CA GLN A 79 24.76 -1.27 12.22
C GLN A 79 24.77 -1.08 13.74
N VAL A 80 23.62 -1.15 14.43
CA VAL A 80 23.48 -0.65 15.82
C VAL A 80 22.89 -1.68 16.80
N SER A 81 22.46 -2.88 16.36
CA SER A 81 21.64 -3.77 17.21
C SER A 81 22.08 -5.24 17.25
N TYR A 82 22.09 -5.79 18.48
CA TYR A 82 22.46 -7.16 18.87
C TYR A 82 21.52 -8.24 18.28
N GLU A 83 21.93 -9.51 18.35
CA GLU A 83 21.07 -10.66 17.97
C GLU A 83 19.86 -10.78 18.91
N GLY A 84 18.65 -10.89 18.34
CA GLY A 84 17.40 -11.10 19.08
C GLY A 84 16.51 -9.87 19.28
N ASP A 85 16.90 -8.70 18.76
CA ASP A 85 16.11 -7.47 18.91
C ASP A 85 14.84 -7.53 18.01
N PRO A 86 13.62 -7.22 18.51
CA PRO A 86 12.40 -7.11 17.68
C PRO A 86 12.57 -6.17 16.47
N LEU A 87 13.59 -5.31 16.51
CA LEU A 87 14.04 -4.43 15.43
C LEU A 87 14.54 -5.17 14.18
N LYS A 88 14.94 -6.44 14.26
CA LYS A 88 15.30 -7.27 13.08
C LYS A 88 14.10 -8.03 12.50
N ILE A 89 13.04 -8.22 13.27
CA ILE A 89 11.95 -9.18 12.95
C ILE A 89 10.67 -8.47 12.46
N GLU A 90 10.32 -7.32 13.04
CA GLU A 90 9.15 -6.55 12.60
C GLU A 90 9.28 -5.93 11.18
N PRO A 91 10.40 -5.26 10.81
CA PRO A 91 10.50 -4.63 9.50
C PRO A 91 10.37 -5.59 8.30
N PRO A 92 10.99 -6.80 8.26
CA PRO A 92 10.79 -7.72 7.15
C PRO A 92 9.34 -8.22 7.06
N LYS A 93 8.66 -8.45 8.19
CA LYS A 93 7.22 -8.83 8.19
C LYS A 93 6.33 -7.72 7.64
N LEU A 94 6.60 -6.47 8.01
CA LEU A 94 5.88 -5.31 7.44
C LEU A 94 6.15 -5.16 5.94
N GLN A 95 7.37 -5.48 5.51
CA GLN A 95 7.76 -5.44 4.10
C GLN A 95 7.10 -6.55 3.27
N GLU A 96 6.97 -7.77 3.80
CA GLU A 96 6.21 -8.86 3.19
C GLU A 96 4.73 -8.49 3.03
N ARG A 97 4.09 -8.01 4.10
CA ARG A 97 2.68 -7.58 4.06
C ARG A 97 2.45 -6.44 3.07
N LEU A 98 3.38 -5.48 2.97
CA LEU A 98 3.33 -4.42 1.97
C LEU A 98 3.51 -4.94 0.54
N LEU A 99 4.36 -5.95 0.34
CA LEU A 99 4.56 -6.62 -0.95
C LEU A 99 3.31 -7.38 -1.39
N GLU A 100 2.66 -8.11 -0.49
CA GLU A 100 1.39 -8.79 -0.79
C GLU A 100 0.31 -7.81 -1.23
N MET A 101 0.22 -6.65 -0.57
CA MET A 101 -0.70 -5.58 -0.96
C MET A 101 -0.38 -4.99 -2.33
N LEU A 102 0.90 -4.73 -2.61
CA LEU A 102 1.34 -4.26 -3.92
C LEU A 102 1.02 -5.28 -5.02
N LEU A 103 1.27 -6.57 -4.77
CA LEU A 103 0.95 -7.63 -5.70
C LEU A 103 -0.56 -7.73 -5.94
N CYS A 104 -1.37 -7.62 -4.89
CA CYS A 104 -2.83 -7.63 -5.00
C CYS A 104 -3.36 -6.45 -5.83
N LEU A 105 -2.77 -5.27 -5.69
CA LEU A 105 -3.09 -4.10 -6.49
C LEU A 105 -2.65 -4.27 -7.96
N LEU A 106 -1.44 -4.79 -8.20
CA LEU A 106 -0.83 -4.86 -9.54
C LEU A 106 -1.27 -6.07 -10.39
N GLN A 107 -1.80 -7.15 -9.78
CA GLN A 107 -2.23 -8.35 -10.49
C GLN A 107 -3.67 -8.29 -11.03
N ARG A 108 -4.38 -7.16 -10.90
CA ARG A 108 -5.72 -6.97 -11.46
C ARG A 108 -5.75 -5.94 -12.56
#